data_AF-A0A953ZA72-F1
#
_entry.id   AF-A0A953ZA72-F1
#
_cell.length_a   1.000
_cell.length_b   1.000
_cell.length_c   1.000
_cell.angle_alpha   90.00
_cell.angle_beta   90.00
_cell.angle_gamma   90.00
#
_symmetry.space_group_name_H-M   'P 1'
#
loop_
_entity.id
_entity.type
_entity.pdbx_description
1 polymer ?
#
loop_
_entity_poly.entity_id
_entity_poly.type
_entity_poly.pdbx_seq_one_letter_code
_entity_poly.pdbx_strand_id
1 'polypeptide(L)' 'NGPTQLMVEEHRGVRNGLADVAAAVKACNMDELTDAHLRLSDLLAEHHAQEEEILFPTMDETIPPEQLSQLIEKLLVA' A
#
# COMPACT_ATOMS: atom_id res chain seq x y z
N ASN A 1 -2.91 15.69 9.64
CA ASN A 1 -4.00 15.17 8.77
C ASN A 1 -3.72 15.55 7.32
N GLY A 2 -2.65 15.02 6.76
CA GLY A 2 -2.30 15.19 5.34
C GLY A 2 -2.38 13.85 4.60
N PRO A 3 -2.36 13.87 3.26
CA PRO A 3 -2.54 12.67 2.44
C PRO A 3 -1.54 11.55 2.78
N THR A 4 -0.28 11.88 3.09
CA THR A 4 0.72 10.88 3.51
C THR A 4 0.42 10.22 4.86
N GLN A 5 -0.24 10.92 5.80
CA GLN A 5 -0.61 10.33 7.09
C GLN A 5 -1.72 9.29 6.92
N LEU A 6 -2.66 9.54 6.01
CA LEU A 6 -3.71 8.58 5.65
C LEU A 6 -3.11 7.32 5.03
N MET A 7 -2.15 7.45 4.11
CA MET A 7 -1.44 6.29 3.51
C MET A 7 -0.76 5.40 4.56
N VAL A 8 -0.15 5.99 5.60
CA VAL A 8 0.46 5.23 6.70
C VAL A 8 -0.59 4.41 7.47
N GLU A 9 -1.79 4.95 7.65
CA GLU A 9 -2.91 4.24 8.29
C GLU A 9 -3.47 3.13 7.39
N GLU A 10 -3.65 3.39 6.09
CA GLU A 10 -4.06 2.39 5.11
C GLU A 10 -3.06 1.23 5.01
N HIS A 11 -1.75 1.50 5.06
CA HIS A 11 -0.72 0.46 5.12
C HIS A 11 -0.86 -0.44 6.35
N ARG A 12 -1.41 0.06 7.47
CA ARG A 12 -1.75 -0.81 8.61
C ARG A 12 -2.93 -1.72 8.28
N GLY A 13 -3.94 -1.20 7.58
CA GLY A 13 -5.05 -1.99 7.04
C GLY A 13 -4.56 -3.11 6.11
N VAL A 14 -3.67 -2.79 5.16
CA VAL A 14 -3.08 -3.75 4.22
C VAL A 14 -2.32 -4.85 4.96
N ARG A 15 -1.51 -4.48 5.98
CA ARG A 15 -0.80 -5.45 6.82
C ARG A 15 -1.75 -6.38 7.59
N ASN A 16 -2.87 -5.85 8.10
CA ASN A 16 -3.87 -6.67 8.77
C ASN A 16 -4.57 -7.62 7.77
N GLY A 17 -4.95 -7.14 6.59
CA GLY A 17 -5.55 -7.97 5.55
C GLY A 17 -4.62 -9.09 5.08
N LEU A 18 -3.31 -8.83 4.97
CA LEU A 18 -2.30 -9.87 4.71
C LEU A 18 -2.25 -10.92 5.84
N ALA A 19 -2.37 -10.50 7.09
CA ALA A 19 -2.41 -11.41 8.23
C ALA A 19 -3.68 -12.29 8.22
N ASP A 20 -4.83 -11.73 7.85
CA ASP A 20 -6.09 -12.47 7.71
C ASP A 20 -5.99 -13.54 6.61
N VAL A 21 -5.45 -13.19 5.44
CA VAL A 21 -5.18 -14.16 4.36
C VAL A 21 -4.26 -15.27 4.85
N ALA A 22 -3.16 -14.93 5.53
CA ALA A 22 -2.22 -15.92 6.07
C ALA A 22 -2.88 -16.83 7.12
N ALA A 23 -3.76 -16.31 7.97
CA ALA A 23 -4.51 -17.08 8.94
C ALA A 23 -5.47 -18.07 8.27
N ALA A 24 -6.21 -17.63 7.24
CA ALA A 24 -7.13 -18.49 6.48
C ALA A 24 -6.40 -19.62 5.74
N VAL A 25 -5.24 -19.33 5.13
CA VAL A 25 -4.36 -20.34 4.53
C VAL A 25 -3.94 -21.37 5.57
N LYS A 26 -3.48 -20.92 6.75
CA LYS A 26 -3.04 -21.81 7.84
C LYS A 26 -4.17 -22.68 8.38
N ALA A 27 -5.39 -22.17 8.38
CA ALA A 27 -6.58 -22.91 8.80
C ALA A 27 -7.12 -23.87 7.72
N CYS A 28 -6.57 -23.84 6.49
CA CYS A 28 -7.12 -24.53 5.32
C CYS A 28 -8.61 -24.21 5.08
N ASN A 29 -9.04 -22.99 5.42
CA ASN A 29 -10.43 -22.56 5.29
C ASN A 29 -10.61 -21.77 3.98
N MET A 30 -11.15 -22.44 2.96
CA MET A 30 -11.26 -21.86 1.61
C MET A 30 -12.27 -20.71 1.52
N ASP A 31 -13.35 -20.75 2.29
CA ASP A 31 -14.35 -19.69 2.29
C ASP A 31 -13.76 -18.42 2.91
N GLU A 32 -13.12 -18.55 4.07
CA GLU A 32 -12.46 -17.43 4.75
C GLU A 32 -11.26 -16.90 3.95
N LEU A 33 -10.53 -17.77 3.25
CA LEU A 33 -9.46 -17.36 2.36
C LEU A 33 -10.00 -16.52 1.20
N THR A 34 -11.09 -16.95 0.59
CA THR A 34 -11.73 -16.22 -0.51
C THR A 34 -12.19 -14.84 -0.04
N ASP A 35 -12.88 -14.78 1.10
CA ASP A 35 -13.37 -13.54 1.67
C ASP A 35 -12.23 -12.59 2.07
N ALA A 36 -11.19 -13.10 2.73
CA ALA A 36 -10.03 -12.30 3.12
C ALA A 36 -9.26 -11.78 1.90
N HIS A 37 -9.11 -12.61 0.85
CA HIS A 37 -8.47 -12.21 -0.39
C HIS A 37 -9.23 -11.10 -1.11
N LEU A 38 -10.56 -11.21 -1.23
CA LEU A 38 -11.39 -10.18 -1.87
C LEU A 38 -11.29 -8.85 -1.11
N ARG A 39 -11.44 -8.87 0.23
CA ARG A 39 -11.28 -7.66 1.05
C ARG A 39 -9.92 -7.00 0.90
N LEU A 40 -8.84 -7.79 0.91
CA LEU A 40 -7.49 -7.27 0.71
C LEU A 40 -7.32 -6.68 -0.70
N SER A 41 -7.91 -7.32 -1.71
CA SER A 41 -7.82 -6.87 -3.09
C SER A 41 -8.53 -5.53 -3.30
N ASP A 42 -9.72 -5.36 -2.72
CA ASP A 42 -10.47 -4.10 -2.76
C ASP A 42 -9.69 -2.98 -2.05
N LEU A 43 -9.14 -3.27 -0.86
CA LEU A 43 -8.31 -2.31 -0.12
C LEU A 43 -7.07 -1.88 -0.90
N LEU A 44 -6.37 -2.84 -1.53
CA LEU A 44 -5.20 -2.54 -2.36
C LEU A 44 -5.57 -1.73 -3.60
N ALA A 45 -6.71 -2.02 -4.23
CA ALA A 45 -7.16 -1.28 -5.40
C ALA A 45 -7.42 0.19 -5.07
N GLU A 46 -8.11 0.48 -3.96
CA GLU A 46 -8.35 1.85 -3.49
C GLU A 46 -7.04 2.55 -3.12
N HIS A 47 -6.18 1.87 -2.35
CA HIS A 47 -4.88 2.39 -1.94
C HIS A 47 -3.99 2.76 -3.13
N HIS A 48 -3.82 1.87 -4.11
CA HIS A 48 -3.02 2.14 -5.29
C HIS A 48 -3.60 3.26 -6.14
N ALA A 49 -4.93 3.40 -6.23
CA ALA A 49 -5.55 4.51 -6.94
C ALA A 49 -5.17 5.86 -6.30
N GLN A 50 -5.13 5.94 -4.98
CA GLN A 50 -4.68 7.16 -4.28
C GLN A 50 -3.19 7.45 -4.51
N GLU A 51 -2.35 6.42 -4.58
CA GLU A 51 -0.94 6.57 -4.92
C GLU A 51 -0.75 7.11 -6.34
N GLU A 52 -1.36 6.47 -7.33
CA GLU A 52 -1.22 6.79 -8.76
C GLU A 52 -1.88 8.12 -9.15
N GLU A 53 -3.08 8.41 -8.63
CA GLU A 53 -3.87 9.57 -9.06
C GLU A 53 -3.56 10.83 -8.26
N ILE A 54 -3.01 10.70 -7.04
CA ILE A 54 -2.83 11.84 -6.12
C ILE A 54 -1.37 11.93 -5.67
N LEU A 55 -0.85 10.90 -5.02
CA LEU A 55 0.42 10.99 -4.29
C LEU A 55 1.61 11.14 -5.23
N PHE A 56 1.76 10.26 -6.23
CA PHE A 56 2.89 10.32 -7.16
C PHE A 56 2.90 11.61 -8.00
N PRO A 57 1.77 12.07 -8.59
CA PRO A 57 1.74 13.35 -9.27
C PRO A 57 2.10 14.53 -8.35
N THR A 58 1.61 14.52 -7.11
CA THR A 58 1.96 15.56 -6.13
C THR A 58 3.46 15.53 -5.81
N MET A 59 4.07 14.35 -5.71
CA MET A 59 5.50 14.21 -5.48
C MET A 59 6.32 14.75 -6.66
N ASP A 60 5.92 14.45 -7.90
CA ASP A 60 6.56 14.96 -9.11
C ASP A 60 6.52 16.51 -9.19
N GLU A 61 5.43 17.12 -8.72
CA GLU A 61 5.27 18.58 -8.72
C GLU A 61 6.01 19.27 -7.56
N THR A 62 6.17 18.61 -6.42
CA THR A 62 6.62 19.25 -5.17
C THR A 62 8.05 18.91 -4.75
N ILE A 63 8.59 17.76 -5.18
CA ILE A 63 9.93 17.32 -4.80
C ILE A 63 10.94 17.79 -5.86
N PRO A 64 12.01 18.53 -5.46
CA PRO A 64 13.05 18.92 -6.39
C PRO A 64 13.74 17.70 -7.05
N PRO A 65 14.06 17.73 -8.36
CA PRO A 65 14.65 16.59 -9.08
C PRO A 65 15.93 16.03 -8.45
N GLU A 66 16.75 16.90 -7.85
CA GLU A 66 17.96 16.52 -7.12
C GLU A 66 17.63 15.65 -5.90
N GLN A 67 16.60 16.01 -5.13
CA GLN A 67 16.17 15.25 -3.96
C GLN A 67 15.52 13.92 -4.36
N LEU A 68 14.77 13.90 -5.46
CA LEU A 68 14.17 12.68 -6.00
C LEU A 68 15.26 11.69 -6.47
N SER A 69 16.27 12.17 -7.19
CA SER A 69 17.42 11.36 -7.61
C SER A 69 18.15 10.73 -6.41
N GLN A 70 18.43 11.52 -5.38
CA GLN A 70 19.04 11.02 -4.14
C GLN A 70 18.17 10.00 -3.41
N LEU A 71 16.84 10.13 -3.46
CA LEU A 71 15.92 9.16 -2.86
C LEU A 71 15.94 7.84 -3.64
N ILE A 72 15.90 7.89 -4.97
CA ILE A 72 15.96 6.72 -5.84
C ILE A 72 17.25 5.94 -5.62
N GLU A 73 18.41 6.63 -5.54
CA GLU A 73 19.69 5.98 -5.24
C GLU A 73 19.66 5.22 -3.92
N LYS A 74 19.04 5.77 -2.87
CA LYS A 74 18.90 5.08 -1.57
C LYS A 74 18.01 3.84 -1.64
N LEU A 75 16.94 3.88 -2.45
CA LEU A 75 16.01 2.76 -2.60
C LEU A 75 16.59 1.63 -3.45
N LEU A 76 17.44 1.93 -4.43
CA LEU A 76 18.05 0.94 -5.32
C LEU A 76 19.32 0.28 -4.74
N VAL A 77 19.93 0.88 -3.72
CA VAL A 77 21.16 0.37 -3.07
C VAL A 77 20.87 -0.36 -1.75
N ALA A 78 19.61 -0.37 -1.31
CA ALA A 78 19.13 -1.11 -0.14
C ALA A 78 18.65 -2.53 -0.52
#